data_AF-A0AAW6NHM0-F1
#
_entry.id   AF-A0AAW6NHM0-F1
#
_cell.length_a   1.000
_cell.length_b   1.000
_cell.length_c   1.000
_cell.angle_alpha   90.00
_cell.angle_beta   90.00
_cell.angle_gamma   90.00
#
_symmetry.space_group_name_H-M   'P 1'
#
loop_
_entity.id
_entity.type
_entity.pdbx_description
1 polymer ?
#
loop_
_entity_poly.entity_id
_entity_poly.type
_entity_poly.pdbx_seq_one_letter_code
_entity_poly.pdbx_strand_id
1 'polypeptide(L)'
;MLTTLIYRSQLSLPCTSAALSALVEQARIRNTEQGISGILLSRGRDVLQILEGTEQRVVALFNSIRADDRHTGVVELMRDYGPRRRFEDVGMLLFDLDVQTPKAVLASVLHYSKLESYLTSEDRVFKFIQTFITGKTAIPPASDYEPDKWTLSRERAPFGKGLGLLAGQPCQFALQPIVEPS
;
A
#
# COMPACT_ATOMS: atom_id res chain seq x y z
N MET A 1 5.29 -15.18 15.06
CA MET A 1 5.00 -13.92 15.77
C MET A 1 3.76 -13.28 15.16
N LEU A 2 3.02 -12.48 15.92
CA LEU A 2 1.89 -11.70 15.39
C LEU A 2 2.45 -10.49 14.63
N THR A 3 1.99 -10.31 13.40
CA THR A 3 2.47 -9.30 12.46
C THR A 3 1.29 -8.50 11.95
N THR A 4 1.47 -7.19 11.88
CA THR A 4 0.58 -6.25 11.20
C THR A 4 1.24 -5.79 9.91
N LEU A 5 0.56 -5.94 8.78
CA LEU A 5 0.97 -5.42 7.49
C LEU A 5 -0.07 -4.40 7.01
N ILE A 6 0.39 -3.23 6.60
CA ILE A 6 -0.43 -2.19 6.00
C ILE A 6 0.09 -1.96 4.59
N TYR A 7 -0.81 -1.99 3.61
CA TYR A 7 -0.48 -1.61 2.25
C TYR A 7 -1.57 -0.72 1.66
N ARG A 8 -1.19 0.01 0.60
CA ARG A 8 -2.11 0.74 -0.25
C ARG A 8 -1.99 0.30 -1.71
N SER A 9 -3.05 0.43 -2.48
CA SER A 9 -3.08 0.14 -3.91
C SER A 9 -4.18 0.95 -4.62
N GLN A 10 -4.27 0.80 -5.95
CA GLN A 10 -5.31 1.41 -6.77
C GLN A 10 -6.08 0.35 -7.55
N LEU A 11 -7.40 0.35 -7.48
CA LEU A 11 -8.26 -0.55 -8.26
C LEU A 11 -8.11 -0.27 -9.76
N SER A 12 -7.90 -1.34 -10.55
CA SER A 12 -7.67 -1.26 -12.01
C SER A 12 -8.91 -0.74 -12.75
N LEU A 13 -10.10 -1.05 -12.24
CA LEU A 13 -11.38 -0.59 -12.77
C LEU A 13 -12.22 0.01 -11.62
N PRO A 14 -13.12 0.97 -11.90
CA PRO A 14 -14.09 1.41 -10.91
C PRO A 14 -14.97 0.22 -10.50
N CYS A 15 -14.67 -0.33 -9.33
CA CYS A 15 -15.43 -1.41 -8.73
C CYS A 15 -16.68 -0.81 -8.09
N THR A 16 -17.86 -1.37 -8.38
CA THR A 16 -19.07 -0.92 -7.70
C THR A 16 -18.99 -1.28 -6.21
N SER A 17 -19.59 -0.47 -5.34
CA SER A 17 -19.60 -0.73 -3.89
C SER A 17 -20.14 -2.15 -3.57
N ALA A 18 -21.10 -2.64 -4.36
CA ALA A 18 -21.62 -4.01 -4.26
C ALA A 18 -20.57 -5.09 -4.59
N ALA A 19 -19.81 -4.91 -5.68
CA ALA A 19 -18.75 -5.85 -6.07
C ALA A 19 -17.60 -5.86 -5.04
N LEU A 20 -17.26 -4.69 -4.49
CA LEU A 20 -16.26 -4.58 -3.43
C LEU A 20 -16.72 -5.27 -2.13
N SER A 21 -17.99 -5.09 -1.75
CA SER A 21 -18.59 -5.78 -0.60
C SER A 21 -18.54 -7.31 -0.77
N ALA A 22 -18.89 -7.82 -1.96
CA ALA A 22 -18.80 -9.25 -2.26
C ALA A 22 -17.36 -9.78 -2.20
N LEU A 23 -16.38 -9.00 -2.68
CA LEU A 23 -14.96 -9.34 -2.58
C LEU A 23 -14.51 -9.42 -1.12
N VAL A 24 -14.91 -8.45 -0.29
CA VAL A 24 -14.57 -8.42 1.13
C VAL A 24 -15.22 -9.57 1.88
N GLU A 25 -16.44 -9.96 1.52
CA GLU A 25 -17.09 -11.11 2.16
C GLU A 25 -16.35 -12.43 1.88
N GLN A 26 -15.90 -12.63 0.64
CA GLN A 26 -15.04 -13.77 0.30
C GLN A 26 -13.70 -13.71 1.06
N ALA A 27 -13.10 -12.52 1.17
CA ALA A 27 -11.87 -12.33 1.92
C ALA A 27 -12.07 -12.61 3.42
N ARG A 28 -13.21 -12.20 4.00
CA ARG A 28 -13.56 -12.42 5.40
C ARG A 28 -13.58 -13.90 5.74
N ILE A 29 -14.23 -14.74 4.91
CA ILE A 29 -14.31 -16.19 5.12
C ILE A 29 -12.91 -16.80 5.08
N ARG A 30 -12.16 -16.55 4.00
CA ARG A 30 -10.80 -17.11 3.83
C ARG A 30 -9.83 -16.65 4.92
N ASN A 31 -9.89 -15.38 5.30
CA ASN A 31 -9.03 -14.82 6.34
C ASN A 31 -9.34 -15.46 7.69
N THR A 32 -10.62 -15.66 8.01
CA THR A 32 -11.04 -16.31 9.26
C THR A 32 -10.47 -17.72 9.36
N GLU A 33 -10.56 -18.52 8.29
CA GLU A 33 -9.99 -19.87 8.23
C GLU A 33 -8.46 -19.88 8.39
N GLN A 34 -7.77 -18.81 7.96
CA GLN A 34 -6.32 -18.67 8.05
C GLN A 34 -5.84 -17.97 9.33
N GLY A 35 -6.76 -17.58 10.21
CA GLY A 35 -6.45 -16.79 11.40
C GLY A 35 -5.85 -15.42 11.04
N ILE A 36 -6.35 -14.80 9.97
CA ILE A 36 -6.01 -13.44 9.54
C ILE A 36 -7.22 -12.56 9.87
N SER A 37 -6.94 -11.35 10.35
CA SER A 37 -7.96 -10.35 10.67
C SER A 37 -7.55 -8.99 10.11
N GLY A 38 -8.47 -8.03 10.07
CA GLY A 38 -8.14 -6.70 9.59
C GLY A 38 -9.30 -5.92 8.99
N ILE A 39 -8.95 -4.82 8.32
CA ILE A 39 -9.90 -3.91 7.69
C ILE A 39 -9.40 -3.47 6.32
N LEU A 40 -10.34 -3.13 5.44
CA LEU A 40 -10.12 -2.56 4.13
C LEU A 40 -10.88 -1.25 4.04
N LEU A 41 -10.16 -0.16 3.78
CA LEU A 41 -10.72 1.17 3.53
C LEU A 41 -10.65 1.44 2.02
N SER A 42 -11.74 1.92 1.44
CA SER A 42 -11.81 2.32 0.03
C SER A 42 -12.26 3.77 -0.12
N ARG A 43 -11.71 4.45 -1.13
CA ARG A 43 -12.18 5.76 -1.61
C ARG A 43 -11.94 5.86 -3.11
N GLY A 44 -12.99 5.85 -3.92
CA GLY A 44 -12.90 5.79 -5.36
C GLY A 44 -12.10 4.56 -5.82
N ARG A 45 -10.90 4.80 -6.35
CA ARG A 45 -9.97 3.73 -6.75
C ARG A 45 -8.93 3.39 -5.68
N ASP A 46 -8.73 4.24 -4.68
CA ASP A 46 -7.68 4.03 -3.70
C ASP A 46 -8.15 3.08 -2.61
N VAL A 47 -7.26 2.15 -2.25
CA VAL A 47 -7.49 1.14 -1.22
C VAL A 47 -6.36 1.22 -0.19
N LEU A 48 -6.72 1.13 1.08
CA LEU A 48 -5.79 0.87 2.19
C LEU A 48 -6.28 -0.38 2.91
N GLN A 49 -5.43 -1.40 3.03
CA GLN A 49 -5.77 -2.61 3.76
C GLN A 49 -4.77 -2.86 4.89
N ILE A 50 -5.31 -3.25 6.04
CA ILE A 50 -4.57 -3.69 7.20
C ILE A 50 -4.82 -5.18 7.39
N LEU A 51 -3.74 -5.95 7.50
CA LEU A 51 -3.74 -7.39 7.73
C LEU A 51 -3.02 -7.70 9.03
N GLU A 52 -3.66 -8.46 9.91
CA GLU A 52 -3.10 -8.89 11.18
C GLU A 52 -3.15 -10.41 11.27
N GLY A 53 -2.04 -11.05 11.66
CA GLY A 53 -2.00 -12.51 11.72
C GLY A 53 -0.60 -13.04 12.01
N THR A 54 -0.42 -14.35 11.92
CA THR A 54 0.94 -14.90 11.97
C THR A 54 1.73 -14.43 10.76
N GLU A 55 3.01 -14.09 10.96
CA GLU A 55 3.88 -13.58 9.88
C GLU A 55 3.80 -14.40 8.59
N GLN A 56 3.90 -15.73 8.72
CA GLN A 56 3.86 -16.66 7.58
C GLN A 56 2.55 -16.53 6.78
N ARG A 57 1.41 -16.42 7.47
CA ARG A 57 0.08 -16.29 6.84
C ARG A 57 -0.10 -14.92 6.20
N VAL A 58 0.31 -13.87 6.89
CA VAL A 58 0.21 -12.49 6.38
C VAL A 58 1.08 -12.31 5.13
N VAL A 59 2.33 -12.80 5.14
CA VAL A 59 3.21 -12.73 3.98
C VAL A 59 2.68 -13.54 2.80
N ALA A 60 2.20 -14.76 3.04
CA ALA A 60 1.62 -15.58 1.98
C ALA A 60 0.39 -14.91 1.35
N LEU A 61 -0.52 -14.38 2.18
CA LEU A 61 -1.68 -13.64 1.70
C LEU A 61 -1.26 -12.38 0.93
N PHE A 62 -0.31 -11.61 1.46
CA PHE A 62 0.14 -10.38 0.81
C PHE A 62 0.80 -10.64 -0.55
N ASN A 63 1.53 -11.75 -0.71
CA ASN A 63 2.07 -12.14 -2.01
C ASN A 63 0.97 -12.44 -3.04
N SER A 64 -0.09 -13.15 -2.63
CA SER A 64 -1.25 -13.39 -3.49
C SER A 64 -1.97 -12.08 -3.85
N ILE A 65 -2.10 -11.18 -2.88
CA ILE A 65 -2.68 -9.84 -3.09
C ILE A 65 -1.82 -9.04 -4.07
N ARG A 66 -0.49 -9.06 -3.96
CA ARG A 66 0.41 -8.34 -4.87
C ARG A 66 0.29 -8.79 -6.32
N ALA A 67 -0.08 -10.04 -6.57
CA ALA A 67 -0.24 -10.63 -7.89
C ALA A 67 -1.68 -10.53 -8.43
N ASP A 68 -2.59 -9.86 -7.70
CA ASP A 68 -4.00 -9.77 -8.07
C ASP A 68 -4.24 -8.68 -9.13
N ASP A 69 -4.78 -9.05 -10.30
CA ASP A 69 -4.98 -8.12 -11.42
C ASP A 69 -6.07 -7.06 -11.17
N ARG A 70 -6.85 -7.19 -10.08
CA ARG A 70 -7.92 -6.25 -9.73
C ARG A 70 -7.39 -4.90 -9.24
N HIS A 71 -6.10 -4.81 -8.91
CA HIS A 71 -5.44 -3.56 -8.51
C HIS A 71 -4.02 -3.43 -9.06
N THR A 72 -3.47 -2.23 -8.99
CA THR A 72 -2.10 -1.90 -9.38
C THR A 72 -1.48 -0.96 -8.33
N GLY A 73 -0.17 -0.68 -8.47
CA GLY A 73 0.51 0.27 -7.60
C GLY A 73 0.55 -0.15 -6.12
N VAL A 74 0.70 -1.45 -5.86
CA VAL A 74 0.75 -1.99 -4.49
C VAL A 74 2.01 -1.48 -3.78
N VAL A 75 1.82 -0.68 -2.73
CA VAL A 75 2.89 -0.14 -1.88
C VAL A 75 2.69 -0.61 -0.45
N GLU A 76 3.65 -1.37 0.06
CA GLU A 76 3.73 -1.71 1.48
C GLU A 76 4.11 -0.46 2.28
N LEU A 77 3.27 -0.06 3.23
CA LEU A 77 3.47 1.13 4.06
C LEU A 77 4.10 0.80 5.40
N MET A 78 3.78 -0.37 5.94
CA MET A 78 4.28 -0.84 7.23
C MET A 78 4.18 -2.35 7.32
N ARG A 79 5.22 -2.95 7.89
CA ARG A 79 5.20 -4.33 8.38
C ARG A 79 5.91 -4.35 9.72
N ASP A 80 5.19 -4.75 10.76
CA ASP A 80 5.70 -4.69 12.13
C ASP A 80 5.14 -5.83 12.98
N TYR A 81 5.85 -6.16 14.06
CA TYR A 81 5.38 -7.12 15.04
C TYR A 81 4.53 -6.43 16.10
N GLY A 82 3.39 -7.03 16.45
CA GLY A 82 2.45 -6.47 17.43
C GLY A 82 2.21 -7.44 18.59
N PRO A 83 2.04 -6.95 19.82
CA PRO A 83 1.71 -7.81 20.96
C PRO A 83 0.26 -8.31 20.93
N ARG A 84 -0.64 -7.63 20.20
CA ARG A 84 -2.07 -7.93 20.13
C ARG A 84 -2.68 -7.50 18.79
N ARG A 85 -3.79 -8.14 18.41
CA ARG A 85 -4.60 -7.73 17.26
C ARG A 85 -5.39 -6.48 17.63
N ARG A 86 -5.53 -5.56 16.68
CA ARG A 86 -6.43 -4.41 16.82
C ARG A 86 -7.85 -4.79 16.41
N PHE A 87 -7.97 -5.66 15.41
CA PHE A 87 -9.23 -6.06 14.80
C PHE A 87 -9.51 -7.55 15.00
N GLU A 88 -9.45 -8.02 16.24
CA GLU A 88 -9.42 -9.46 16.57
C GLU A 88 -10.67 -10.26 16.15
N ASP A 89 -11.84 -9.63 16.18
CA ASP A 89 -13.13 -10.33 16.00
C ASP A 89 -13.65 -10.27 14.55
N VAL A 90 -12.82 -9.79 13.62
CA VAL A 90 -13.24 -9.54 12.23
C VAL A 90 -12.21 -10.05 11.23
N GLY A 91 -12.58 -11.07 10.45
CA GLY A 91 -11.71 -11.61 9.39
C GLY A 91 -11.32 -10.55 8.36
N MET A 92 -12.28 -9.71 7.97
CA MET A 92 -12.08 -8.50 7.18
C MET A 92 -13.33 -7.61 7.29
N LEU A 93 -13.18 -6.30 7.56
CA LEU A 93 -14.26 -5.32 7.46
C LEU A 93 -14.03 -4.35 6.30
N LEU A 94 -15.11 -3.93 5.64
CA LEU A 94 -15.08 -2.90 4.61
C LEU A 94 -15.53 -1.55 5.18
N PHE A 95 -14.74 -0.50 4.93
CA PHE A 95 -15.10 0.89 5.15
C PHE A 95 -15.02 1.67 3.84
N ASP A 96 -16.18 1.95 3.26
CA ASP A 96 -16.29 2.66 1.99
C ASP A 96 -16.56 4.16 2.21
N LEU A 97 -15.57 5.00 1.90
CA LEU A 97 -15.63 6.46 2.05
C LEU A 97 -16.45 7.15 0.97
N ASP A 98 -16.84 6.44 -0.10
CA ASP A 98 -17.78 6.96 -1.09
C ASP A 98 -19.24 6.80 -0.62
N VAL A 99 -19.48 5.91 0.35
CA VAL A 99 -20.80 5.64 0.95
C VAL A 99 -20.95 6.27 2.33
N GLN A 100 -19.87 6.30 3.12
CA GLN A 100 -19.86 6.75 4.51
C GLN A 100 -19.04 8.03 4.68
N THR A 101 -19.51 8.93 5.53
CA THR A 101 -18.72 10.13 5.86
C THR A 101 -17.42 9.77 6.60
N PRO A 102 -16.33 10.54 6.41
CA PRO A 102 -15.07 10.33 7.13
C PRO A 102 -15.23 10.21 8.66
N LYS A 103 -16.12 11.02 9.25
CA LYS A 103 -16.41 11.00 10.69
C LYS A 103 -17.07 9.69 11.12
N ALA A 104 -18.01 9.18 10.33
CA ALA A 104 -18.68 7.91 10.60
C ALA A 104 -17.69 6.74 10.51
N VAL A 105 -16.84 6.71 9.48
CA VAL A 105 -15.82 5.68 9.31
C VAL A 105 -14.84 5.68 10.49
N LEU A 106 -14.34 6.85 10.92
CA LEU A 106 -13.45 6.93 12.08
C LEU A 106 -14.12 6.40 13.36
N ALA A 107 -15.39 6.75 13.59
CA ALA A 107 -16.14 6.24 14.74
C ALA A 107 -16.31 4.71 14.68
N SER A 108 -16.62 4.16 13.51
CA SER A 108 -16.75 2.71 13.33
C SER A 108 -15.41 1.99 13.50
N VAL A 109 -14.31 2.51 12.94
CA VAL A 109 -12.97 1.94 13.14
C VAL A 109 -12.64 1.89 14.62
N LEU A 110 -12.87 2.98 15.36
CA LEU A 110 -12.64 3.03 16.81
C LEU A 110 -13.51 2.00 17.55
N HIS A 111 -14.78 1.86 17.17
CA HIS A 111 -15.71 0.90 17.77
C HIS A 111 -15.27 -0.56 17.56
N TYR A 112 -14.85 -0.92 16.34
CA TYR A 112 -14.40 -2.28 16.03
C TYR A 112 -12.96 -2.56 16.44
N SER A 113 -12.18 -1.52 16.71
CA SER A 113 -10.81 -1.68 17.22
C SER A 113 -10.82 -1.91 18.73
N LYS A 114 -10.05 -2.88 19.22
CA LYS A 114 -9.78 -3.03 20.68
C LYS A 114 -8.76 -2.00 21.18
N LEU A 115 -8.74 -0.78 20.63
CA LEU A 115 -7.82 0.28 21.04
C LEU A 115 -8.39 1.00 22.26
N GLU A 116 -7.66 0.99 23.37
CA GLU A 116 -7.98 1.86 24.51
C GLU A 116 -7.85 3.32 24.07
N SER A 117 -8.83 4.16 24.43
CA SER A 117 -9.03 5.47 23.79
C SER A 117 -7.81 6.41 23.87
N TYR A 118 -6.95 6.24 24.87
CA TYR A 118 -5.75 7.07 25.09
C TYR A 118 -4.51 6.65 24.26
N LEU A 119 -4.51 5.46 23.65
CA LEU A 119 -3.40 4.98 22.82
C LEU A 119 -3.62 5.24 21.31
N THR A 120 -4.82 5.69 20.94
CA THR A 120 -5.21 5.88 19.53
C THR A 120 -4.33 6.92 18.82
N SER A 121 -3.95 8.00 19.50
CA SER A 121 -3.10 9.05 18.92
C SER A 121 -1.63 8.64 18.75
N GLU A 122 -1.15 7.63 19.49
CA GLU A 122 0.23 7.14 19.40
C GLU A 122 0.36 5.90 18.51
N ASP A 123 -0.73 5.17 18.28
CA ASP A 123 -0.72 3.97 17.45
C ASP A 123 -0.46 4.30 15.97
N ARG A 124 0.62 3.74 15.42
CA ARG A 124 1.03 3.94 14.02
C ARG A 124 -0.03 3.47 13.02
N VAL A 125 -0.71 2.36 13.28
CA VAL A 125 -1.79 1.85 12.42
C VAL A 125 -2.93 2.86 12.38
N PHE A 126 -3.31 3.40 13.54
CA PHE A 126 -4.36 4.41 13.60
C PHE A 126 -3.97 5.69 12.86
N LYS A 127 -2.72 6.14 12.96
CA LYS A 127 -2.21 7.28 12.16
C LYS A 127 -2.39 7.03 10.66
N PHE A 128 -2.05 5.84 10.15
CA PHE A 128 -2.30 5.49 8.73
C PHE A 128 -3.79 5.53 8.37
N ILE A 129 -4.65 4.95 9.20
CA ILE A 129 -6.10 4.93 8.97
C ILE A 129 -6.65 6.36 8.96
N GLN A 130 -6.29 7.18 9.96
CA GLN A 130 -6.69 8.57 10.06
C GLN A 130 -6.20 9.37 8.86
N THR A 131 -4.92 9.26 8.49
CA THR A 131 -4.37 9.95 7.32
C THR A 131 -5.09 9.55 6.03
N PHE A 132 -5.44 8.28 5.85
CA PHE A 132 -6.23 7.85 4.69
C PHE A 132 -7.64 8.48 4.72
N ILE A 133 -8.33 8.46 5.85
CA ILE A 133 -9.70 8.97 5.99
C ILE A 133 -9.78 10.50 5.89
N THR A 134 -8.80 11.25 6.39
CA THR A 134 -8.83 12.72 6.40
C THR A 134 -8.01 13.35 5.27
N GLY A 135 -7.04 12.63 4.72
CA GLY A 135 -6.17 13.13 3.67
C GLY A 135 -6.93 13.35 2.36
N LYS A 136 -6.53 14.36 1.58
CA LYS A 136 -6.94 14.48 0.18
C LYS A 136 -6.25 13.39 -0.63
N THR A 137 -6.93 12.84 -1.62
CA THR A 137 -6.39 11.89 -2.60
C THR A 137 -5.15 12.52 -3.24
N ALA A 138 -3.97 12.10 -2.77
CA ALA A 138 -2.68 12.71 -3.13
C ALA A 138 -1.98 11.95 -4.25
N ILE A 139 -2.66 11.00 -4.90
CA ILE A 139 -2.09 10.28 -6.03
C ILE A 139 -2.41 11.12 -7.28
N PRO A 140 -1.44 11.86 -7.85
CA PRO A 140 -1.61 12.34 -9.21
C PRO A 140 -1.95 11.12 -10.07
N PRO A 141 -2.88 11.24 -11.02
CA PRO A 141 -3.24 10.11 -11.87
C PRO A 141 -1.95 9.47 -12.38
N ALA A 142 -1.80 8.17 -12.15
CA ALA A 142 -0.62 7.41 -12.56
C ALA A 142 -0.35 7.49 -14.08
N SER A 143 -1.23 8.16 -14.84
CA SER A 143 -1.21 8.25 -16.29
C SER A 143 0.13 8.66 -16.86
N ASP A 144 0.85 9.56 -16.18
CA ASP A 144 2.06 10.16 -16.75
C ASP A 144 3.34 9.42 -16.33
N TYR A 145 3.29 8.63 -15.25
CA TYR A 145 4.46 7.96 -14.68
C TYR A 145 4.36 6.43 -14.68
N GLU A 146 3.39 5.86 -15.40
CA GLU A 146 3.25 4.42 -15.58
C GLU A 146 4.46 3.85 -16.33
N PRO A 147 5.26 2.94 -15.73
CA PRO A 147 6.51 2.45 -16.34
C PRO A 147 6.32 1.88 -17.74
N ASP A 148 5.20 1.24 -18.02
CA ASP A 148 4.90 0.63 -19.32
C ASP A 148 4.67 1.64 -20.45
N LYS A 149 4.44 2.92 -20.11
CA LYS A 149 4.34 4.03 -21.08
C LYS A 149 5.70 4.62 -21.44
N TRP A 150 6.75 4.28 -20.69
CA TRP A 150 8.09 4.81 -20.88
C TRP A 150 8.99 3.75 -21.50
N THR A 151 9.86 4.18 -22.43
CA THR A 151 10.88 3.32 -23.01
C THR A 151 12.22 4.04 -22.98
N LEU A 152 13.30 3.28 -22.79
CA LEU A 152 14.65 3.83 -22.84
C LEU A 152 15.10 3.95 -24.29
N SER A 153 15.44 5.17 -24.70
CA SER A 153 16.10 5.44 -25.98
C SER A 153 17.57 5.77 -25.74
N ARG A 154 18.42 5.42 -26.72
CA ARG A 154 19.83 5.82 -26.69
C ARG A 154 19.95 7.19 -27.35
N GLU A 155 20.27 8.20 -26.55
CA GLU A 155 20.68 9.48 -27.10
C GLU A 155 22.18 9.48 -27.41
N ARG A 156 22.54 10.23 -28.46
CA ARG A 156 23.94 10.42 -28.80
C ARG A 156 24.53 11.38 -27.77
N ALA A 157 25.35 10.85 -26.86
CA ALA A 157 26.02 11.67 -25.88
C ALA A 157 26.79 12.81 -26.56
N PRO A 158 26.73 14.05 -26.06
CA PRO A 158 27.57 15.16 -26.55
C PRO A 158 29.06 14.93 -26.21
N PHE A 159 29.35 13.91 -25.41
CA PHE A 159 30.69 13.55 -24.97
C PHE A 159 31.41 12.70 -26.04
N GLY A 160 32.73 12.90 -26.16
CA GLY A 160 33.58 12.16 -27.08
C GLY A 160 33.73 10.68 -26.73
N LYS A 161 34.59 9.98 -27.47
CA LYS A 161 34.90 8.56 -27.22
C LYS A 161 35.43 8.36 -25.79
N GLY A 162 34.92 7.35 -25.08
CA GLY A 162 35.40 7.01 -23.74
C GLY A 162 36.91 6.73 -23.74
N LEU A 163 37.66 7.42 -22.88
CA LEU A 163 39.12 7.35 -22.80
C LEU A 163 39.64 6.09 -22.07
N GLY A 164 38.74 5.30 -21.46
CA GLY A 164 39.12 4.12 -20.69
C GLY A 164 39.93 4.47 -19.43
N LEU A 165 40.63 3.48 -18.87
CA LEU A 165 41.52 3.70 -17.71
C LEU A 165 42.86 4.28 -18.16
N LEU A 166 43.30 5.34 -17.49
CA LEU A 166 44.57 6.03 -17.75
C LEU A 166 45.73 5.47 -16.92
N ALA A 167 46.57 4.64 -17.53
CA ALA A 167 47.70 4.01 -16.83
C ALA A 167 48.66 5.04 -16.19
N GLY A 168 49.21 4.70 -15.02
CA GLY A 168 50.22 5.52 -14.33
C GLY A 168 49.69 6.70 -13.52
N GLN A 169 48.36 6.84 -13.37
CA GLN A 169 47.77 7.86 -12.51
C GLN A 169 47.50 7.33 -11.09
N PRO A 170 47.72 8.16 -10.04
CA PRO A 170 47.44 7.78 -8.65
C PRO A 170 45.93 7.67 -8.36
N CYS A 171 45.09 8.33 -9.14
CA CYS A 171 43.64 8.20 -9.12
C CYS A 171 43.04 8.61 -10.48
N GLN A 172 41.79 8.22 -10.71
CA GLN A 172 41.03 8.56 -11.92
C GLN A 172 39.58 8.84 -11.54
N PHE A 173 38.87 9.57 -12.40
CA PHE A 173 37.50 10.00 -12.19
C PHE A 173 36.60 9.53 -13.34
N ALA A 174 35.41 9.07 -12.98
CA ALA A 174 34.32 8.85 -13.92
C ALA A 174 33.29 9.97 -13.73
N LEU A 175 32.76 10.48 -14.84
CA LEU A 175 31.73 11.51 -14.83
C LEU A 175 30.42 10.90 -15.31
N GLN A 176 29.36 11.05 -14.51
CA GLN A 176 28.00 10.64 -14.84
C GLN A 176 27.12 11.89 -14.93
N PRO A 177 26.41 12.12 -16.04
CA PRO A 177 25.55 13.30 -16.17
C PRO A 177 24.35 13.21 -15.24
N ILE A 178 23.99 14.35 -14.64
CA ILE A 178 22.68 14.56 -14.00
C ILE A 178 21.80 15.14 -15.09
N VAL A 179 20.73 14.43 -15.45
CA VAL A 179 19.82 14.79 -16.55
C VAL A 179 18.43 15.11 -16.02
N GLU A 180 17.73 15.99 -16.71
CA GLU A 180 16.29 16.21 -16.56
C GLU A 180 15.60 15.42 -17.69
N PRO A 181 14.92 14.30 -17.39
CA PRO A 181 14.25 13.49 -18.40
C PRO A 181 13.09 14.28 -19.05
N SER A 182 13.01 14.22 -20.37
CA SER A 182 11.93 14.81 -21.19
C SER A 182 10.82 13.83 -21.47
#